data_AF-A0A8T6UHR3-F1
#
_entry.id   AF-A0A8T6UHR3-F1
#
_cell.length_a   1.000
_cell.length_b   1.000
_cell.length_c   1.000
_cell.angle_alpha   90.00
_cell.angle_beta   90.00
_cell.angle_gamma   90.00
#
_symmetry.space_group_name_H-M   'P 1'
#
loop_
_entity.id
_entity.type
_entity.pdbx_description
1 polymer ?
#
loop_
_entity_poly.entity_id
_entity_poly.type
_entity_poly.pdbx_seq_one_letter_code
_entity_poly.pdbx_strand_id
1 'polypeptide(L)'
;YREGNLIYHTKVPYDREAWEAATDKEARRRVYCHCALVQDRIDEVSPTYCYCGTGWVRQVWEGVLETPIRVEVLKSLPAGDDECQFLIHLPEEVVD
;
A
#
# COMPACT_ATOMS: atom_id res chain seq x y z
N TYR A 1 11.64 2.95 -0.79
CA TYR A 1 13.11 2.94 -0.60
C TYR A 1 13.46 1.84 0.40
N ARG A 2 14.75 1.57 0.65
CA ARG A 2 15.20 0.51 1.55
C ARG A 2 16.18 1.06 2.59
N GLU A 3 16.04 0.60 3.83
CA GLU A 3 16.96 0.86 4.94
C GLU A 3 17.25 -0.45 5.66
N GLY A 4 18.46 -0.99 5.53
CA GLY A 4 18.80 -2.29 6.11
C GLY A 4 17.91 -3.42 5.58
N ASN A 5 17.23 -4.12 6.49
CA ASN A 5 16.25 -5.17 6.17
C ASN A 5 14.82 -4.65 5.95
N LEU A 6 14.61 -3.33 5.94
CA LEU A 6 13.30 -2.70 5.82
C LEU A 6 13.10 -2.15 4.40
N ILE A 7 12.02 -2.55 3.74
CA ILE A 7 11.58 -1.94 2.48
C ILE A 7 10.32 -1.11 2.74
N TYR A 8 10.43 0.19 2.47
CA TYR A 8 9.32 1.13 2.43
C TYR A 8 8.72 1.14 1.03
N HIS A 9 7.62 0.40 0.87
CA HIS A 9 6.90 0.24 -0.39
C HIS A 9 5.72 1.21 -0.44
N THR A 10 5.99 2.41 -0.95
CA THR A 10 4.94 3.36 -1.34
C THR A 10 4.32 2.90 -2.66
N LYS A 11 2.99 2.84 -2.70
CA LYS A 11 2.26 2.53 -3.93
C LYS A 11 2.37 3.71 -4.92
N VAL A 12 2.15 3.44 -6.19
CA VAL A 12 1.84 4.50 -7.16
C VAL A 12 0.32 4.67 -7.23
N PRO A 13 -0.21 5.75 -7.85
CA PRO A 13 -1.64 5.85 -8.13
C PRO A 13 -2.13 4.71 -9.03
N TYR A 14 -3.35 4.23 -8.82
CA TYR A 14 -3.98 3.21 -9.66
C TYR A 14 -4.22 3.73 -11.08
N ASP A 15 -4.83 4.90 -11.18
CA ASP A 15 -4.98 5.66 -12.42
C ASP A 15 -4.13 6.92 -12.34
N ARG A 16 -2.93 6.86 -12.95
CA ARG A 16 -1.97 7.96 -12.92
C ARG A 16 -2.47 9.19 -13.67
N GLU A 17 -3.12 9.01 -14.82
CA GLU A 17 -3.60 10.13 -15.63
C GLU A 17 -4.72 10.87 -14.90
N ALA A 18 -5.68 10.13 -14.34
CA ALA A 18 -6.75 10.73 -13.54
C ALA A 18 -6.21 11.37 -12.25
N TRP A 19 -5.20 10.77 -11.62
CA TRP A 19 -4.56 11.34 -10.42
C TRP A 19 -3.82 12.65 -10.70
N GLU A 20 -3.16 12.76 -11.86
CA GLU A 20 -2.49 13.99 -12.30
C GLU A 20 -3.51 15.07 -12.71
N ALA A 21 -4.65 14.67 -13.29
CA ALA A 21 -5.72 15.59 -13.72
C ALA A 21 -6.65 16.05 -12.57
N ALA A 22 -6.70 15.31 -11.46
CA ALA A 22 -7.58 15.63 -10.33
C ALA A 22 -7.24 16.98 -9.70
N THR A 23 -8.27 17.83 -9.54
CA THR A 23 -8.13 19.20 -9.03
C THR A 23 -8.34 19.33 -7.53
N ASP A 24 -8.84 18.28 -6.87
CA ASP A 24 -9.11 18.25 -5.43
C ASP A 24 -8.58 16.96 -4.78
N LYS A 25 -8.37 17.04 -3.46
CA LYS A 25 -7.77 15.97 -2.64
C LYS A 25 -8.60 14.69 -2.66
N GLU A 26 -9.93 14.81 -2.67
CA GLU A 26 -10.84 13.67 -2.55
C GLU A 26 -10.86 12.87 -3.85
N ALA A 27 -11.05 13.55 -5.00
CA ALA A 27 -10.94 12.95 -6.31
C ALA A 27 -9.58 12.29 -6.51
N ARG A 28 -8.50 12.96 -6.09
CA ARG A 28 -7.13 12.44 -6.17
C ARG A 28 -6.93 11.17 -5.33
N ARG A 29 -7.47 11.11 -4.10
CA ARG A 29 -7.42 9.92 -3.24
C ARG A 29 -8.22 8.76 -3.83
N ARG A 30 -9.41 9.01 -4.41
CA ARG A 30 -10.23 7.97 -5.07
C ARG A 30 -9.47 7.24 -6.17
N VAL A 31 -8.93 7.99 -7.13
CA VAL A 31 -8.22 7.42 -8.29
C VAL A 31 -6.82 6.88 -7.96
N TYR A 32 -6.31 7.15 -6.75
CA TYR A 32 -5.10 6.51 -6.23
C TYR A 32 -5.36 5.06 -5.80
N CYS A 33 -6.54 4.78 -5.24
CA CYS A 33 -6.84 3.51 -4.59
C CYS A 33 -6.87 2.35 -5.59
N HIS A 34 -6.11 1.28 -5.31
CA HIS A 34 -6.12 0.07 -6.14
C HIS A 34 -7.26 -0.91 -5.77
N CYS A 35 -7.98 -0.66 -4.69
CA CYS A 35 -9.02 -1.56 -4.21
C CYS A 35 -10.38 -1.13 -4.76
N ALA A 36 -10.91 -1.89 -5.71
CA ALA A 36 -12.24 -1.66 -6.29
C ALA A 36 -13.37 -1.70 -5.23
N LEU A 37 -13.13 -2.34 -4.07
CA LEU A 37 -14.08 -2.36 -2.96
C LEU A 37 -14.02 -1.10 -2.10
N VAL A 38 -13.00 -0.25 -2.21
CA VAL A 38 -12.76 0.89 -1.31
C VAL A 38 -12.72 2.21 -2.05
N GLN A 39 -12.26 2.26 -3.30
CA GLN A 39 -11.98 3.49 -4.05
C GLN A 39 -13.13 4.52 -4.02
N ASP A 40 -14.40 4.08 -4.08
CA ASP A 40 -15.57 4.96 -4.13
C ASP A 40 -16.16 5.28 -2.75
N ARG A 41 -15.59 4.73 -1.67
CA ARG A 41 -16.07 4.87 -0.29
C ARG A 41 -14.93 4.93 0.73
N ILE A 42 -13.82 5.54 0.34
CA ILE A 42 -12.59 5.61 1.15
C ILE A 42 -12.87 6.09 2.57
N ASP A 43 -13.72 7.11 2.72
CA ASP A 43 -14.01 7.74 4.01
C ASP A 43 -15.12 7.01 4.81
N GLU A 44 -15.71 5.94 4.26
CA GLU A 44 -16.72 5.11 4.94
C GLU A 44 -16.13 3.79 5.48
N VAL A 45 -14.89 3.48 5.12
CA VAL A 45 -14.24 2.20 5.45
C VAL A 45 -13.29 2.39 6.61
N SER A 46 -13.31 1.47 7.58
CA SER A 46 -12.32 1.46 8.66
C SER A 46 -10.89 1.35 8.09
N PRO A 47 -9.91 2.14 8.59
CA PRO A 47 -8.50 1.98 8.22
C PRO A 47 -7.97 0.55 8.35
N THR A 48 -8.50 -0.22 9.30
CA THR A 48 -8.13 -1.63 9.51
C THR A 48 -8.47 -2.52 8.31
N TYR A 49 -9.39 -2.13 7.44
CA TYR A 49 -9.68 -2.87 6.21
C TYR A 49 -8.44 -2.97 5.31
N CYS A 50 -7.59 -1.93 5.30
CA CYS A 50 -6.38 -1.90 4.48
C CYS A 50 -5.31 -2.92 4.88
N TYR A 51 -5.46 -3.62 6.02
CA TYR A 51 -4.65 -4.81 6.29
C TYR A 51 -4.84 -5.89 5.22
N CYS A 52 -5.95 -5.91 4.48
CA CYS A 52 -6.11 -6.79 3.32
C CYS A 52 -5.02 -6.54 2.25
N GLY A 53 -4.55 -5.30 2.13
CA GLY A 53 -3.47 -4.91 1.21
C GLY A 53 -2.13 -5.55 1.56
N THR A 54 -1.91 -5.91 2.83
CA THR A 54 -0.70 -6.64 3.24
C THR A 54 -0.67 -8.04 2.62
N GLY A 55 -1.83 -8.68 2.41
CA GLY A 55 -1.93 -9.98 1.76
C GLY A 55 -1.37 -9.96 0.33
N TRP A 56 -1.69 -8.92 -0.46
CA TRP A 56 -1.13 -8.76 -1.80
C TRP A 56 0.40 -8.58 -1.78
N VAL A 57 0.90 -7.75 -0.86
CA VAL A 57 2.35 -7.53 -0.71
C VAL A 57 3.04 -8.83 -0.31
N ARG A 58 2.50 -9.55 0.68
CA ARG A 58 3.01 -10.86 1.11
C ARG A 58 3.02 -11.87 -0.03
N GLN A 59 1.92 -11.99 -0.79
CA GLN A 59 1.87 -12.92 -1.92
C GLN A 59 3.01 -12.71 -2.92
N VAL A 60 3.35 -11.47 -3.24
CA VAL A 60 4.46 -11.16 -4.15
C VAL A 60 5.81 -11.51 -3.51
N TRP A 61 6.06 -11.05 -2.30
CA TRP A 61 7.37 -11.19 -1.67
C TRP A 61 7.64 -12.59 -1.12
N GLU A 62 6.68 -13.23 -0.47
CA GLU A 62 6.80 -14.62 -0.01
C GLU A 62 6.92 -15.59 -1.20
N GLY A 63 6.32 -15.25 -2.35
CA GLY A 63 6.49 -16.03 -3.59
C GLY A 63 7.89 -15.91 -4.19
N VAL A 64 8.56 -14.78 -4.04
CA VAL A 64 9.94 -14.55 -4.52
C VAL A 64 10.97 -15.09 -3.54
N LEU A 65 10.75 -14.90 -2.24
CA LEU A 65 11.71 -15.25 -1.19
C LEU A 65 11.53 -16.69 -0.67
N GLU A 66 10.44 -17.35 -1.05
CA GLU A 66 10.06 -18.70 -0.58
C GLU A 66 10.02 -18.84 0.95
N THR A 67 9.81 -17.73 1.65
CA THR A 67 9.76 -17.66 3.10
C THR A 67 8.72 -16.63 3.58
N PRO A 68 8.03 -16.86 4.71
CA PRO A 68 7.08 -15.90 5.25
C PRO A 68 7.74 -14.56 5.60
N ILE A 69 7.03 -13.46 5.37
CA ILE A 69 7.49 -12.12 5.75
C ILE A 69 6.45 -11.38 6.58
N ARG A 70 6.92 -10.45 7.40
CA ARG A 70 6.05 -9.49 8.09
C ARG A 70 5.86 -8.25 7.21
N VAL A 71 4.60 -7.84 7.06
CA VAL A 71 4.24 -6.60 6.36
C VAL A 71 3.34 -5.76 7.26
N GLU A 72 3.64 -4.47 7.37
CA GLU A 72 2.85 -3.50 8.11
C GLU A 72 2.24 -2.46 7.17
N VAL A 73 1.09 -1.92 7.55
CA VAL A 73 0.50 -0.76 6.90
C VAL A 73 1.01 0.48 7.62
N LEU A 74 1.81 1.32 6.94
CA LEU A 74 2.30 2.58 7.48
C LEU A 74 1.37 3.75 7.17
N LYS A 75 0.82 3.75 5.95
CA LYS A 75 -0.11 4.75 5.46
C LYS A 75 -1.22 4.10 4.68
N SER A 76 -2.43 4.64 4.77
CA SER A 76 -3.56 4.18 3.98
C SER A 76 -4.54 5.30 3.71
N LEU A 77 -5.16 5.29 2.53
CA LEU A 77 -6.16 6.29 2.17
C LEU A 77 -7.30 6.37 3.20
N PRO A 78 -7.91 5.27 3.70
CA PRO A 78 -8.97 5.38 4.70
C PRO A 78 -8.51 5.93 6.06
N ALA A 79 -7.20 5.90 6.36
CA ALA A 79 -6.62 6.56 7.53
C ALA A 79 -6.46 8.09 7.35
N GLY A 80 -6.79 8.63 6.19
CA GLY A 80 -6.67 10.05 5.86
C GLY A 80 -5.37 10.43 5.13
N ASP A 81 -4.51 9.47 4.82
CA ASP A 81 -3.30 9.70 4.05
C ASP A 81 -3.61 9.99 2.57
N ASP A 82 -2.63 10.58 1.88
CA ASP A 82 -2.66 10.87 0.43
C ASP A 82 -2.09 9.74 -0.42
N GLU A 83 -1.44 8.77 0.23
CA GLU A 83 -0.80 7.62 -0.39
C GLU A 83 -0.89 6.40 0.51
N CYS A 84 -0.82 5.21 -0.08
CA CYS A 84 -0.65 3.97 0.68
C CYS A 84 0.84 3.59 0.74
N GLN A 85 1.31 3.22 1.92
CA GLN A 85 2.67 2.73 2.12
C GLN A 85 2.67 1.50 3.02
N PHE A 86 3.44 0.50 2.62
CA PHE A 86 3.67 -0.72 3.38
C PHE A 86 5.13 -0.81 3.81
N LEU A 87 5.37 -1.28 5.03
CA LEU A 87 6.70 -1.67 5.50
C LEU A 87 6.84 -3.17 5.36
N ILE A 88 7.84 -3.61 4.62
CA ILE A 88 8.17 -5.02 4.45
C ILE A 88 9.43 -5.28 5.25
N HIS A 89 9.36 -6.25 6.15
CA HIS A 89 10.51 -6.76 6.90
C HIS A 89 11.09 -7.93 6.13
N LEU A 90 12.26 -7.73 5.53
CA LEU A 90 13.02 -8.80 4.92
C LEU A 90 13.61 -9.70 6.01
N PRO A 91 13.66 -11.03 5.79
CA PRO A 91 14.43 -11.94 6.63
C PRO A 91 15.91 -11.52 6.63
N GLU A 92 16.60 -11.71 7.76
CA GLU A 92 18.02 -11.34 7.89
C GLU A 92 18.87 -12.09 6.86
N GLU A 93 18.52 -13.35 6.58
CA GLU A 93 19.22 -14.24 5.66
C GLU A 93 19.17 -13.78 4.18
N VAL A 94 18.30 -12.84 3.84
CA VAL A 94 18.13 -12.29 2.48
C VAL A 94 18.91 -10.98 2.30
N VAL A 95 19.40 -10.39 3.39
CA VAL A 95 19.97 -9.05 3.43
C VAL A 95 21.50 -9.06 3.36
N ASP A 96 22.13 -10.19 3.71
CA ASP A 96 23.58 -10.43 3.67
C ASP A 96 24.15 -10.64 2.25
#